data_AF-A0A7C6GG85-F1
#
_entry.id   AF-A0A7C6GG85-F1
#
_cell.length_a   1.000
_cell.length_b   1.000
_cell.length_c   1.000
_cell.angle_alpha   90.00
_cell.angle_beta   90.00
_cell.angle_gamma   90.00
#
_symmetry.space_group_name_H-M   'P 1'
#
loop_
_entity.id
_entity.type
_entity.pdbx_description
1 polymer ?
#
loop_
_entity_poly.entity_id
_entity_poly.type
_entity_poly.pdbx_seq_one_letter_code
_entity_poly.pdbx_strand_id
1 'polypeptide(L)'
;RALLGLSDEEFGPDAVTNLVNAIDEEGVDIVADLWERSPEFTLPGAFWRLYLFNEWYQRDPLTVHKRYVEGVNAPFTAGIDDTDPAPEVPDEAEVFERVNNLLKGREFGDLTKLLRDSALVMRILASGATFGTTWIRSDKDRLANMVTRRASALIETAKELDTAADRSEAGRLI
;
A
#
# COMPACT_ATOMS: atom_id res chain seq x y z
N ARG A 1 5.72 20.07 -16.49
CA ARG A 1 5.65 21.41 -15.87
C ARG A 1 5.80 21.16 -14.37
N ALA A 2 6.99 21.37 -13.83
CA ALA A 2 7.29 21.19 -12.41
C ALA A 2 6.57 22.28 -11.61
N LEU A 3 5.76 21.88 -10.63
CA LEU A 3 5.13 22.81 -9.69
C LEU A 3 5.46 22.51 -8.23
N LEU A 4 6.33 21.52 -7.96
CA LEU A 4 6.92 21.30 -6.63
C LEU A 4 8.46 21.21 -6.63
N GLY A 5 9.13 21.60 -7.72
CA GLY A 5 10.62 21.60 -7.74
C GLY A 5 11.25 20.23 -7.43
N LEU A 6 10.50 19.15 -7.60
CA LEU A 6 10.96 17.77 -7.54
C LEU A 6 10.46 17.13 -8.83
N SER A 7 11.26 17.25 -9.88
CA SER A 7 11.09 16.41 -11.07
C SER A 7 11.37 14.95 -10.71
N ASP A 8 10.85 13.99 -11.49
CA ASP A 8 11.25 12.57 -11.37
C ASP A 8 12.79 12.39 -11.49
N GLU A 9 13.55 13.43 -11.86
CA GLU A 9 15.02 13.44 -11.91
C GLU A 9 15.68 13.85 -10.57
N GLU A 10 14.95 14.44 -9.62
CA GLU A 10 15.46 14.97 -8.33
C GLU A 10 15.40 13.97 -7.17
N PHE A 11 14.71 12.85 -7.35
CA PHE A 11 14.64 11.79 -6.37
C PHE A 11 15.84 10.84 -6.52
N GLY A 12 16.99 11.28 -6.01
CA GLY A 12 18.22 10.49 -5.84
C GLY A 12 18.28 9.70 -4.51
N PRO A 13 19.45 9.33 -3.98
CA PRO A 13 19.59 8.61 -2.70
C PRO A 13 18.88 9.27 -1.51
N ASP A 14 18.72 10.60 -1.55
CA ASP A 14 18.06 11.41 -0.51
C ASP A 14 16.57 11.71 -0.83
N ALA A 15 16.01 11.09 -1.88
CA ALA A 15 14.66 11.29 -2.38
C ALA A 15 13.58 11.24 -1.30
N VAL A 16 13.65 10.23 -0.45
CA VAL A 16 12.69 10.00 0.64
C VAL A 16 12.75 11.12 1.66
N THR A 17 13.95 11.56 2.02
CA THR A 17 14.16 12.68 2.95
C THR A 17 13.60 13.98 2.38
N ASN A 18 13.87 14.27 1.10
CA ASN A 18 13.34 15.46 0.44
C ASN A 18 11.81 15.43 0.36
N LEU A 19 11.23 14.26 0.07
CA LEU A 19 9.78 14.06 0.03
C LEU A 19 9.14 14.27 1.41
N VAL A 20 9.74 13.68 2.44
CA VAL A 20 9.34 13.85 3.84
C VAL A 20 9.37 15.32 4.25
N ASN A 21 10.44 16.04 3.93
CA ASN A 21 10.55 17.46 4.24
C ASN A 21 9.48 18.27 3.50
N ALA A 22 9.20 17.96 2.24
CA ALA A 22 8.13 18.61 1.49
C ALA A 22 6.74 18.35 2.12
N ILE A 23 6.49 17.15 2.65
CA ILE A 23 5.24 16.86 3.40
C ILE A 23 5.17 17.68 4.70
N ASP A 24 6.29 17.80 5.43
CA ASP A 24 6.35 18.57 6.68
C ASP A 24 6.14 20.08 6.43
N GLU A 25 6.64 20.59 5.31
CA GLU A 25 6.51 22.00 4.92
C GLU A 25 5.12 22.37 4.37
N GLU A 26 4.58 21.55 3.46
CA GLU A 26 3.37 21.89 2.69
C GLU A 26 2.11 21.14 3.17
N GLY A 27 2.26 20.05 3.92
CA GLY A 27 1.16 19.19 4.36
C GLY A 27 0.71 18.17 3.32
N VAL A 28 0.34 16.98 3.77
CA VAL A 28 0.07 15.82 2.91
C VAL A 28 -1.04 16.04 1.88
N ASP A 29 -2.09 16.81 2.22
CA ASP A 29 -3.22 17.07 1.33
C ASP A 29 -2.82 17.91 0.10
N ILE A 30 -1.82 18.79 0.24
CA ILE A 30 -1.32 19.62 -0.87
C ILE A 30 -0.46 18.79 -1.81
N VAL A 31 0.36 17.89 -1.27
CA VAL A 31 1.28 17.09 -2.08
C VAL A 31 0.56 15.89 -2.75
N ALA A 32 -0.48 15.38 -2.11
CA ALA A 32 -1.39 14.35 -2.60
C ALA A 32 -1.93 14.62 -4.02
N ASP A 33 -2.44 15.83 -4.27
CA ASP A 33 -2.99 16.24 -5.56
C ASP A 33 -1.95 16.17 -6.71
N LEU A 34 -0.67 16.37 -6.38
CA LEU A 34 0.41 16.24 -7.36
C LEU A 34 0.73 14.77 -7.65
N TRP A 35 0.79 13.94 -6.61
CA TRP A 35 1.19 12.54 -6.73
C TRP A 35 0.13 11.63 -7.33
N GLU A 36 -1.15 12.02 -7.28
CA GLU A 36 -2.23 11.23 -7.89
C GLU A 36 -1.94 10.90 -9.37
N ARG A 37 -1.20 11.78 -10.05
CA ARG A 37 -0.85 11.65 -11.47
C ARG A 37 0.49 10.97 -11.72
N SER A 38 1.24 10.63 -10.67
CA SER A 38 2.56 10.02 -10.78
C SER A 38 2.45 8.52 -11.12
N PRO A 39 3.34 7.99 -11.99
CA PRO A 39 3.35 6.57 -12.31
C PRO A 39 3.60 5.68 -11.09
N GLU A 40 3.08 4.46 -11.11
CA GLU A 40 3.16 3.49 -10.02
C GLU A 40 4.58 3.10 -9.59
N PHE A 41 5.54 3.21 -10.51
CA PHE A 41 6.93 2.83 -10.29
C PHE A 41 7.82 3.99 -9.82
N THR A 42 7.24 5.17 -9.57
CA THR A 42 7.94 6.32 -9.01
C THR A 42 7.68 6.44 -7.50
N LEU A 43 8.59 7.10 -6.79
CA LEU A 43 8.49 7.36 -5.36
C LEU A 43 7.19 8.15 -5.03
N PRO A 44 6.86 9.27 -5.72
CA PRO A 44 5.55 9.91 -5.57
C PRO A 44 4.36 8.97 -5.75
N GLY A 45 4.37 8.12 -6.78
CA GLY A 45 3.26 7.21 -7.06
C GLY A 45 3.10 6.11 -6.00
N ALA A 46 4.22 5.60 -5.47
CA ALA A 46 4.22 4.66 -4.37
C ALA A 46 3.69 5.30 -3.07
N PHE A 47 4.12 6.53 -2.76
CA PHE A 47 3.69 7.27 -1.58
C PHE A 47 2.21 7.59 -1.60
N TRP A 48 1.67 7.99 -2.76
CA TRP A 48 0.23 8.21 -2.90
C TRP A 48 -0.60 6.97 -2.54
N ARG A 49 -0.17 5.80 -3.00
CA ARG A 49 -0.83 4.53 -2.70
C ARG A 49 -0.76 4.19 -1.21
N LEU A 50 0.39 4.41 -0.58
CA LEU A 50 0.56 4.24 0.87
C LEU A 50 -0.30 5.24 1.66
N TYR A 51 -0.40 6.50 1.22
CA TYR A 51 -1.26 7.50 1.82
C TYR A 51 -2.73 7.08 1.77
N LEU A 52 -3.25 6.73 0.59
CA LEU A 52 -4.63 6.27 0.45
C LEU A 52 -4.92 5.02 1.29
N PHE A 53 -3.94 4.13 1.39
CA PHE A 53 -4.06 2.92 2.20
C PHE A 53 -4.12 3.25 3.70
N ASN A 54 -3.26 4.15 4.19
CA ASN A 54 -3.28 4.63 5.56
C ASN A 54 -4.56 5.41 5.87
N GLU A 55 -5.02 6.28 4.98
CA GLU A 55 -6.29 7.02 5.15
C GLU A 55 -7.49 6.09 5.31
N TRP A 56 -7.53 4.98 4.54
CA TRP A 56 -8.55 3.97 4.73
C TRP A 56 -8.48 3.34 6.13
N TYR A 57 -7.28 2.99 6.61
CA TYR A 57 -7.08 2.44 7.95
C TYR A 57 -7.45 3.43 9.06
N GLN A 58 -7.01 4.68 8.99
CA GLN A 58 -7.34 5.69 10.00
C GLN A 58 -8.85 5.94 10.11
N ARG A 59 -9.57 5.84 8.99
CA ARG A 59 -11.02 6.03 8.95
C ARG A 59 -11.80 4.89 9.61
N ASP A 60 -11.34 3.65 9.48
CA ASP A 60 -12.05 2.48 10.01
C ASP A 60 -11.08 1.30 10.33
N PRO A 61 -10.29 1.43 11.40
CA PRO A 61 -9.26 0.44 11.73
C PRO A 61 -9.87 -0.91 12.14
N LEU A 62 -11.07 -0.91 12.74
CA LEU A 62 -11.76 -2.13 13.15
C LEU A 62 -12.19 -2.97 11.94
N THR A 63 -12.71 -2.35 10.89
CA THR A 63 -13.05 -3.07 9.66
C THR A 63 -11.80 -3.61 8.96
N VAL A 64 -10.70 -2.86 8.94
CA VAL A 64 -9.44 -3.32 8.36
C VAL A 64 -8.90 -4.52 9.14
N HIS A 65 -8.80 -4.43 10.47
CA HIS A 65 -8.35 -5.52 11.33
C HIS A 65 -9.20 -6.78 11.14
N LYS A 66 -10.52 -6.65 11.16
CA LYS A 66 -11.42 -7.79 10.93
C LYS A 66 -11.16 -8.46 9.58
N ARG A 67 -11.03 -7.68 8.51
CA ARG A 67 -10.72 -8.21 7.17
C ARG A 67 -9.34 -8.85 7.11
N TYR A 68 -8.36 -8.29 7.81
CA TYR A 68 -7.02 -8.84 7.87
C TYR A 68 -7.05 -10.22 8.52
N VAL A 69 -7.69 -10.35 9.69
CA VAL A 69 -7.89 -11.65 10.37
C VAL A 69 -8.62 -12.66 9.48
N GLU A 70 -9.69 -12.24 8.78
CA GLU A 70 -10.39 -13.11 7.81
C GLU A 70 -9.46 -13.55 6.67
N GLY A 71 -8.55 -12.67 6.22
CA GLY A 71 -7.60 -12.94 5.15
C GLY A 71 -6.45 -13.87 5.56
N VAL A 72 -5.89 -13.69 6.75
CA VAL A 72 -4.84 -14.58 7.30
C VAL A 72 -5.36 -16.02 7.44
N ASN A 73 -6.65 -16.16 7.76
CA ASN A 73 -7.31 -17.47 7.86
C ASN A 73 -7.89 -17.98 6.53
N ALA A 74 -7.68 -17.28 5.41
CA ALA A 74 -8.14 -17.73 4.12
C ALA A 74 -7.34 -18.97 3.67
N PRO A 75 -7.96 -19.94 2.96
CA PRO A 75 -7.27 -21.14 2.51
C PRO A 75 -6.14 -20.89 1.52
N PHE A 76 -6.15 -19.74 0.84
CA PHE A 76 -5.17 -19.36 -0.17
C PHE A 76 -5.15 -17.84 -0.37
N THR A 77 -3.95 -17.27 -0.43
CA THR A 77 -3.66 -15.86 -0.75
C THR A 77 -2.61 -15.80 -1.85
N ALA A 78 -3.02 -15.32 -3.02
CA ALA A 78 -2.14 -15.14 -4.17
C ALA A 78 -1.03 -14.11 -3.88
N GLY A 79 0.20 -14.39 -4.30
CA GLY A 79 1.41 -13.63 -3.97
C GLY A 79 2.01 -13.94 -2.59
N ILE A 80 1.48 -14.91 -1.85
CA ILE A 80 2.02 -15.42 -0.57
C ILE A 80 2.20 -16.93 -0.67
N ASP A 81 1.09 -17.66 -0.84
CA ASP A 81 1.08 -19.13 -0.83
C ASP A 81 1.63 -19.75 -2.13
N ASP A 82 1.79 -18.95 -3.18
CA ASP A 82 2.38 -19.32 -4.47
C ASP A 82 3.88 -18.98 -4.57
N THR A 83 4.49 -18.46 -3.49
CA THR A 83 5.91 -18.13 -3.41
C THR A 83 6.66 -19.16 -2.56
N ASP A 84 7.86 -19.56 -2.99
CA ASP A 84 8.71 -20.53 -2.28
C ASP A 84 10.13 -19.94 -2.01
N PRO A 85 10.53 -19.74 -0.75
CA PRO A 85 9.72 -19.94 0.46
C PRO A 85 8.60 -18.89 0.57
N ALA A 86 7.50 -19.25 1.23
CA ALA A 86 6.45 -18.30 1.54
C ALA A 86 7.01 -17.15 2.42
N PRO A 87 6.64 -15.88 2.13
CA PRO A 87 7.12 -14.75 2.92
C PRO A 87 6.52 -14.78 4.34
N GLU A 88 7.22 -14.17 5.28
CA GLU A 88 6.67 -13.92 6.62
C GLU A 88 5.46 -12.98 6.52
N VAL A 89 4.37 -13.35 7.19
CA VAL A 89 3.14 -12.56 7.21
C VAL A 89 3.30 -11.39 8.19
N PRO A 90 3.26 -10.13 7.73
CA PRO A 90 3.50 -8.97 8.59
C PRO A 90 2.24 -8.61 9.40
N ASP A 91 2.41 -8.19 10.66
CA ASP A 91 1.33 -7.59 11.46
C ASP A 91 0.85 -6.29 10.82
N GLU A 92 -0.45 -6.16 10.56
CA GLU A 92 -0.99 -5.02 9.84
C GLU A 92 -0.88 -3.72 10.65
N ALA A 93 -1.02 -3.79 11.98
CA ALA A 93 -0.95 -2.60 12.82
C ALA A 93 0.47 -2.02 12.82
N GLU A 94 1.49 -2.88 12.87
CA GLU A 94 2.90 -2.47 12.73
C GLU A 94 3.17 -1.85 11.35
N VAL A 95 2.63 -2.44 10.28
CA VAL A 95 2.78 -1.88 8.92
C VAL A 95 2.14 -0.49 8.83
N PHE A 96 0.90 -0.32 9.32
CA PHE A 96 0.24 0.98 9.31
C PHE A 96 0.94 2.01 10.20
N GLU A 97 1.52 1.60 11.34
CA GLU A 97 2.33 2.47 12.18
C GLU A 97 3.54 3.01 11.40
N ARG A 98 4.27 2.12 10.71
CA ARG A 98 5.43 2.49 9.90
C ARG A 98 5.06 3.38 8.71
N VAL A 99 3.95 3.09 8.01
CA VAL A 99 3.43 3.97 6.95
C VAL A 99 3.09 5.34 7.51
N ASN A 100 2.40 5.42 8.65
CA ASN A 100 2.05 6.68 9.28
C ASN A 100 3.29 7.46 9.77
N ASN A 101 4.34 6.77 10.22
CA ASN A 101 5.62 7.40 10.55
C ASN A 101 6.28 7.98 9.32
N LEU A 102 6.33 7.22 8.22
CA LEU A 102 6.84 7.70 6.93
C LEU A 102 6.12 8.97 6.47
N LEU A 103 4.78 8.96 6.49
CA LEU A 103 3.95 10.10 6.08
C LEU A 103 4.06 11.31 7.00
N LYS A 104 4.59 11.15 8.22
CA LYS A 104 4.86 12.23 9.19
C LYS A 104 6.33 12.63 9.25
N GLY A 105 7.16 12.10 8.36
CA GLY A 105 8.59 12.36 8.37
C GLY A 105 9.34 11.79 9.57
N ARG A 106 8.80 10.77 10.21
CA ARG A 106 9.40 10.09 11.37
C ARG A 106 10.12 8.83 10.91
N GLU A 107 10.92 8.26 11.81
CA GLU A 107 11.59 6.98 11.56
C GLU A 107 10.59 5.85 11.26
N PHE A 108 10.75 5.21 10.11
CA PHE A 108 9.86 4.14 9.60
C PHE A 108 10.62 2.85 9.22
N GLY A 109 11.95 2.88 9.27
CA GLY A 109 12.84 1.78 8.88
C GLY A 109 13.15 1.75 7.38
N ASP A 110 13.26 0.55 6.82
CA ASP A 110 13.59 0.34 5.41
C ASP A 110 12.37 0.51 4.50
N LEU A 111 12.50 1.34 3.46
CA LEU A 111 11.40 1.63 2.51
C LEU A 111 11.05 0.42 1.65
N THR A 112 12.05 -0.32 1.14
CA THR A 112 11.82 -1.52 0.33
C THR A 112 10.98 -2.51 1.12
N LYS A 113 11.35 -2.77 2.37
CA LYS A 113 10.60 -3.66 3.26
C LYS A 113 9.20 -3.12 3.54
N LEU A 114 9.05 -1.81 3.81
CA LEU A 114 7.73 -1.22 4.05
C LEU A 114 6.78 -1.37 2.85
N LEU A 115 7.29 -1.20 1.63
CA LEU A 115 6.54 -1.39 0.39
C LEU A 115 6.11 -2.85 0.22
N ARG A 116 7.03 -3.81 0.45
CA ARG A 116 6.74 -5.25 0.42
C ARG A 116 5.71 -5.66 1.47
N ASP A 117 5.90 -5.25 2.72
CA ASP A 117 4.99 -5.57 3.82
C ASP A 117 3.59 -4.99 3.52
N SER A 118 3.51 -3.76 3.01
CA SER A 118 2.24 -3.15 2.60
C SER A 118 1.55 -3.93 1.48
N ALA A 119 2.30 -4.39 0.47
CA ALA A 119 1.78 -5.23 -0.60
C ALA A 119 1.23 -6.57 -0.06
N LEU A 120 1.93 -7.20 0.89
CA LEU A 120 1.46 -8.43 1.56
C LEU A 120 0.16 -8.18 2.35
N VAL A 121 0.08 -7.11 3.14
CA VAL A 121 -1.15 -6.75 3.88
C VAL A 121 -2.32 -6.50 2.91
N MET A 122 -2.09 -5.81 1.78
CA MET A 122 -3.14 -5.59 0.77
C MET A 122 -3.66 -6.92 0.17
N ARG A 123 -2.78 -7.89 -0.10
CA ARG A 123 -3.17 -9.23 -0.56
C ARG A 123 -4.00 -9.97 0.46
N ILE A 124 -3.58 -9.93 1.72
CA ILE A 124 -4.33 -10.54 2.83
C ILE A 124 -5.72 -9.91 2.96
N LEU A 125 -5.81 -8.58 2.91
CA LEU A 125 -7.10 -7.86 2.95
C LEU A 125 -8.01 -8.20 1.77
N ALA A 126 -7.44 -8.41 0.57
CA ALA A 126 -8.19 -8.85 -0.60
C ALA A 126 -8.74 -10.29 -0.44
N SER A 127 -7.93 -11.19 0.11
CA SER A 127 -8.35 -12.55 0.48
C SER A 127 -9.50 -12.51 1.50
N GLY A 128 -9.37 -11.71 2.55
CA GLY A 128 -10.40 -11.56 3.59
C GLY A 128 -11.72 -11.00 3.05
N ALA A 129 -11.66 -10.01 2.14
CA ALA A 129 -12.85 -9.46 1.51
C ALA A 129 -13.66 -10.51 0.72
N THR A 130 -12.98 -11.48 0.09
CA THR A 130 -13.59 -12.53 -0.73
C THR A 130 -14.00 -13.75 0.11
N PHE A 131 -13.16 -14.15 1.08
CA PHE A 131 -13.41 -15.31 1.94
C PHE A 131 -14.49 -15.03 2.98
N GLY A 132 -14.42 -13.90 3.70
CA GLY A 132 -15.41 -13.51 4.71
C GLY A 132 -16.83 -13.33 4.15
N THR A 133 -16.94 -13.06 2.84
CA THR A 133 -18.23 -12.96 2.13
C THR A 133 -18.73 -14.28 1.55
N THR A 134 -17.92 -15.35 1.53
CA THR A 134 -18.35 -16.70 1.13
C THR A 134 -19.40 -17.30 2.09
N TRP A 135 -19.56 -16.73 3.29
CA TRP A 135 -20.69 -17.02 4.19
C TRP A 135 -22.03 -16.38 3.74
N ILE A 136 -22.03 -15.51 2.72
CA ILE A 136 -23.23 -14.94 2.10
C ILE A 136 -23.69 -15.90 0.99
N ARG A 137 -24.75 -16.65 1.28
CA ARG A 137 -25.33 -17.76 0.50
C ARG A 137 -25.96 -17.40 -0.89
N SER A 138 -25.39 -16.50 -1.69
CA SER A 138 -25.92 -16.26 -3.06
C SER A 138 -24.94 -15.53 -3.99
N ASP A 139 -24.46 -16.23 -5.03
CA ASP A 139 -23.59 -15.72 -6.10
C ASP A 139 -24.22 -14.63 -7.00
N LYS A 140 -25.52 -14.31 -6.82
CA LYS A 140 -26.25 -13.35 -7.67
C LYS A 140 -26.41 -11.94 -7.06
N ASP A 141 -25.73 -11.64 -5.95
CA ASP A 141 -25.87 -10.36 -5.27
C ASP A 141 -25.01 -9.25 -5.92
N ARG A 142 -25.57 -8.05 -6.04
CA ARG A 142 -24.85 -6.81 -6.39
C ARG A 142 -23.65 -6.56 -5.47
N LEU A 143 -23.72 -7.03 -4.23
CA LEU A 143 -22.62 -6.98 -3.26
C LEU A 143 -21.41 -7.82 -3.70
N ALA A 144 -21.61 -8.99 -4.32
CA ALA A 144 -20.51 -9.83 -4.81
C ALA A 144 -19.65 -9.08 -5.84
N ASN A 145 -20.29 -8.47 -6.85
CA ASN A 145 -19.58 -7.66 -7.86
C ASN A 145 -18.80 -6.48 -7.26
N MET A 146 -19.31 -5.84 -6.20
CA MET A 146 -18.62 -4.73 -5.53
C MET A 146 -17.42 -5.21 -4.71
N VAL A 147 -17.58 -6.33 -4.00
CA VAL A 147 -16.53 -6.97 -3.20
C VAL A 147 -15.38 -7.43 -4.10
N THR A 148 -15.70 -8.12 -5.21
CA THR A 148 -14.69 -8.56 -6.17
C THR A 148 -13.90 -7.38 -6.75
N ARG A 149 -14.57 -6.29 -7.16
CA ARG A 149 -13.87 -5.09 -7.67
C ARG A 149 -12.94 -4.46 -6.64
N ARG A 150 -13.35 -4.40 -5.37
CA ARG A 150 -12.52 -3.86 -4.29
C ARG A 150 -11.33 -4.77 -3.98
N ALA A 151 -11.54 -6.09 -3.96
CA ALA A 151 -10.45 -7.05 -3.80
C ALA A 151 -9.46 -6.97 -4.98
N SER A 152 -9.93 -6.87 -6.23
CA SER A 152 -9.06 -6.67 -7.39
C SER A 152 -8.25 -5.38 -7.31
N ALA A 153 -8.85 -4.28 -6.85
CA ALA A 153 -8.12 -3.02 -6.67
C ALA A 153 -6.97 -3.16 -5.66
N LEU A 154 -7.19 -3.84 -4.52
CA LEU A 154 -6.12 -4.12 -3.55
C LEU A 154 -5.00 -4.97 -4.14
N ILE A 155 -5.33 -5.98 -4.96
CA ILE A 155 -4.34 -6.82 -5.62
C ILE A 155 -3.53 -6.05 -6.66
N GLU A 156 -4.16 -5.20 -7.46
CA GLU A 156 -3.43 -4.36 -8.42
C GLU A 156 -2.50 -3.38 -7.69
N THR A 157 -2.97 -2.71 -6.63
CA THR A 157 -2.10 -1.83 -5.83
C THR A 157 -0.96 -2.58 -5.15
N ALA A 158 -1.16 -3.83 -4.71
CA ALA A 158 -0.08 -4.64 -4.18
C ALA A 158 1.02 -4.91 -5.22
N LYS A 159 0.66 -5.18 -6.49
CA LYS A 159 1.64 -5.36 -7.58
C LYS A 159 2.40 -4.08 -7.91
N GLU A 160 1.72 -2.95 -7.85
CA GLU A 160 2.32 -1.63 -8.03
C GLU A 160 3.37 -1.35 -6.94
N LEU A 161 3.03 -1.63 -5.68
CA LEU A 161 3.97 -1.50 -4.55
C LEU A 161 5.15 -2.48 -4.65
N ASP A 162 4.93 -3.69 -5.16
CA ASP A 162 6.03 -4.62 -5.44
C ASP A 162 6.97 -4.10 -6.51
N THR A 163 6.42 -3.51 -7.57
CA THR A 163 7.23 -2.89 -8.62
C THR A 163 8.05 -1.73 -8.05
N ALA A 164 7.46 -0.90 -7.19
CA ALA A 164 8.18 0.16 -6.50
C ALA A 164 9.28 -0.39 -5.56
N ALA A 165 9.01 -1.49 -4.85
CA ALA A 165 10.00 -2.15 -4.00
C ALA A 165 11.18 -2.72 -4.81
N ASP A 166 10.92 -3.37 -5.95
CA ASP A 166 11.98 -3.84 -6.88
C ASP A 166 12.88 -2.68 -7.35
N ARG A 167 12.26 -1.51 -7.61
CA ARG A 167 12.99 -0.30 -8.01
C ARG A 167 13.79 0.27 -6.86
N SER A 168 13.23 0.27 -5.64
CA SER A 168 13.90 0.76 -4.43
C SER A 168 15.13 -0.08 -4.10
N GLU A 169 15.00 -1.41 -4.11
CA GLU A 169 16.09 -2.35 -3.89
C GLU A 169 17.24 -2.14 -4.90
N ALA A 170 16.89 -1.84 -6.15
CA ALA A 170 17.86 -1.55 -7.20
C ALA A 170 18.43 -0.12 -7.17
N GLY A 171 18.02 0.73 -6.23
CA GLY A 171 18.41 2.15 -6.18
C GLY A 171 17.90 2.97 -7.38
N ARG A 172 16.77 2.57 -7.97
CA ARG A 172 16.15 3.16 -9.18
C ARG A 172 14.73 3.65 -8.95
N LEU A 173 14.29 3.74 -7.69
CA LEU A 173 13.03 4.38 -7.34
C LEU A 173 13.27 5.89 -7.36
N ILE A 174 12.78 6.51 -8.42
CA ILE A 174 12.86 7.94 -8.74
C ILE A 174 11.50 8.60 -8.54
#